data_AF-A0A3B4WT68-F1
#
_entry.id   AF-A0A3B4WT68-F1
#
_cell.length_a   1.000
_cell.length_b   1.000
_cell.length_c   1.000
_cell.angle_alpha   90.00
_cell.angle_beta   90.00
_cell.angle_gamma   90.00
#
_symmetry.space_group_name_H-M   'P 1'
#
loop_
_entity.id
_entity.type
_entity.pdbx_description
1 polymer ?
#
loop_
_entity_poly.entity_id
_entity_poly.type
_entity_poly.pdbx_seq_one_letter_code
_entity_poly.pdbx_strand_id
1 'polypeptide(L)'
;PWAKQLAGSCVRLCRAPRAVFSRILLLFSLTDSMDEEEMAAGGQSQLFTILLVNSGRLTFPDYTVKRTAKVFQDREDLIRYEASMRSLQEVISAMQLGQWEEALELYTTAKSAWLDHQEELPVFLRSFTTGWAYTRILSRGVEILQRLRQYEEAVKELRSLLLQTVYCPDSRGRWWDRLTLNLHQHLKKPEEAICAIRDGLSDTLVRTGHKLALHQRAVRMKESASFKKYYLQLRNLPSIHVQDVKHVTIRGQLFPHEGGMGKSRFLLPANGEGEEGADATLICSVEELSLAHYSQQGFDQGIHGEGSTFSMLFALLLWDIIFMDGIPDVFRNPFQTCPLDFYTDCFYENRKEAIDSRVQLLIEASVETLHSMLEDVWTSQEGKVCSLVSWERFSSLQQAQVFTLTLVCEVGVWNHRDRTSEVLCRDGRISLKNNHLSSPPNNQAFMVQWQDRSHRE
;
A
#
# COMPACT_ATOMS: atom_id res chain seq x y z
N PRO A 1 -22.64 26.61 37.50
CA PRO A 1 -23.51 26.01 38.55
C PRO A 1 -24.76 25.33 37.97
N TRP A 2 -25.54 26.04 37.15
CA TRP A 2 -26.75 25.52 36.49
C TRP A 2 -26.46 24.36 35.51
N ALA A 3 -25.41 24.47 34.69
CA ALA A 3 -25.04 23.40 33.73
C ALA A 3 -24.73 22.04 34.41
N LYS A 4 -24.11 22.05 35.60
CA LYS A 4 -23.84 20.81 36.36
C LYS A 4 -25.12 20.20 36.95
N GLN A 5 -26.09 21.02 37.33
CA GLN A 5 -27.40 20.55 37.80
C GLN A 5 -28.20 19.94 36.65
N LEU A 6 -28.14 20.53 35.45
CA LEU A 6 -28.82 20.02 34.26
C LEU A 6 -28.22 18.69 33.76
N ALA A 7 -26.90 18.55 33.84
CA ALA A 7 -26.18 17.34 33.40
C ALA A 7 -26.43 16.12 34.31
N GLY A 8 -26.82 16.32 35.58
CA GLY A 8 -27.06 15.23 36.53
C GLY A 8 -25.79 14.48 36.95
N SER A 9 -25.92 13.19 37.25
CA SER A 9 -24.80 12.34 37.65
C SER A 9 -24.01 11.90 36.42
N CYS A 10 -22.79 12.41 36.26
CA CYS A 10 -21.89 12.04 35.18
C CYS A 10 -20.67 11.30 35.72
N VAL A 11 -20.19 10.30 34.96
CA VAL A 11 -18.92 9.63 35.21
C VAL A 11 -17.93 9.92 34.11
N ARG A 12 -16.64 9.97 34.44
CA ARG A 12 -15.55 10.08 33.48
C ARG A 12 -14.39 9.23 33.96
N LEU A 13 -13.81 8.44 33.05
CA LEU A 13 -12.63 7.65 33.36
C LEU A 13 -11.46 8.53 33.83
N CYS A 14 -10.74 8.07 34.86
CA CYS A 14 -9.54 8.72 35.35
C CYS A 14 -8.45 8.72 34.26
N ARG A 15 -7.83 9.90 34.01
CA ARG A 15 -6.86 10.07 32.91
C ARG A 15 -5.59 9.23 33.09
N ALA A 16 -5.05 9.15 34.31
CA ALA A 16 -3.78 8.47 34.55
C ALA A 16 -3.84 6.95 34.30
N PRO A 17 -4.81 6.19 34.87
CA PRO A 17 -4.97 4.77 34.53
C PRO A 17 -5.27 4.55 33.05
N ARG A 18 -6.14 5.38 32.45
CA ARG A 18 -6.46 5.30 31.02
C ARG A 18 -5.21 5.43 30.15
N ALA A 19 -4.31 6.38 30.45
CA ALA A 19 -3.08 6.58 29.69
C ALA A 19 -2.13 5.38 29.76
N VAL A 20 -2.11 4.65 30.88
CA VAL A 20 -1.33 3.40 30.99
C VAL A 20 -1.89 2.35 30.03
N PHE A 21 -3.20 2.11 30.03
CA PHE A 21 -3.83 1.17 29.11
C PHE A 21 -3.68 1.58 27.65
N SER A 22 -3.79 2.88 27.34
CA SER A 22 -3.55 3.39 25.98
C SER A 22 -2.14 3.06 25.49
N ARG A 23 -1.11 3.18 26.33
CA ARG A 23 0.25 2.77 25.96
C ARG A 23 0.41 1.26 25.80
N ILE A 24 -0.26 0.47 26.63
CA ILE A 24 -0.26 -1.00 26.48
C ILE A 24 -0.87 -1.39 25.13
N LEU A 25 -1.99 -0.77 24.74
CA LEU A 25 -2.64 -1.02 23.45
C LEU A 25 -1.77 -0.50 22.28
N LEU A 26 -1.10 0.63 22.42
CA LEU A 26 -0.13 1.12 21.44
C LEU A 26 1.00 0.11 21.20
N LEU A 27 1.55 -0.48 22.27
CA LEU A 27 2.61 -1.51 22.17
C LEU A 27 2.11 -2.81 21.53
N PHE A 28 0.83 -3.13 21.70
CA PHE A 28 0.20 -4.28 21.05
C PHE A 28 0.05 -4.04 19.54
N SER A 29 -0.37 -2.85 19.13
CA SER A 29 -0.67 -2.51 17.73
C SER A 29 0.53 -2.08 16.88
N LEU A 30 1.75 -2.02 17.44
CA LEU A 30 2.94 -1.73 16.61
C LEU A 30 3.08 -2.71 15.45
N THR A 31 2.53 -3.92 15.61
CA THR A 31 2.62 -4.98 14.62
C THR A 31 1.48 -5.03 13.62
N ASP A 32 0.45 -4.18 13.81
CA ASP A 32 -0.60 -4.02 12.81
C ASP A 32 -0.05 -3.14 11.68
N SER A 33 -0.48 -3.40 10.44
CA SER A 33 -0.18 -2.47 9.34
C SER A 33 -0.65 -1.09 9.77
N MET A 34 0.26 -0.12 9.85
CA MET A 34 -0.03 1.27 10.23
C MET A 34 -0.89 1.97 9.17
N ASP A 35 -2.07 1.44 8.90
CA ASP A 35 -3.07 2.10 8.10
C ASP A 35 -3.67 3.22 8.96
N GLU A 36 -3.65 4.40 8.35
CA GLU A 36 -3.86 5.68 9.03
C GLU A 36 -5.28 5.82 9.59
N GLU A 37 -6.19 4.96 9.14
CA GLU A 37 -7.58 4.88 9.59
C GLU A 37 -7.74 4.12 10.93
N GLU A 38 -6.87 3.16 11.26
CA GLU A 38 -6.99 2.36 12.49
C GLU A 38 -6.55 3.10 13.76
N MET A 39 -5.66 4.09 13.63
CA MET A 39 -5.16 4.89 14.76
C MET A 39 -6.26 5.75 15.41
N ALA A 40 -7.37 6.00 14.71
CA ALA A 40 -8.51 6.75 15.21
C ALA A 40 -9.41 5.96 16.18
N ALA A 41 -9.31 4.62 16.21
CA ALA A 41 -10.22 3.76 16.97
C ALA A 41 -9.89 3.66 18.47
N GLY A 42 -8.86 4.36 18.96
CA GLY A 42 -8.58 4.52 20.39
C GLY A 42 -8.37 3.22 21.17
N GLY A 43 -7.92 2.15 20.52
CA GLY A 43 -7.69 0.86 21.15
C GLY A 43 -8.77 -0.21 20.89
N GLN A 44 -9.88 0.14 20.24
CA GLN A 44 -11.04 -0.75 20.11
C GLN A 44 -10.77 -1.97 19.23
N SER A 45 -10.08 -1.80 18.11
CA SER A 45 -9.70 -2.92 17.24
C SER A 45 -8.79 -3.91 17.97
N GLN A 46 -7.82 -3.41 18.75
CA GLN A 46 -6.90 -4.26 19.52
C GLN A 46 -7.64 -5.08 20.58
N LEU A 47 -8.58 -4.47 21.31
CA LEU A 47 -9.40 -5.17 22.30
C LEU A 47 -10.30 -6.23 21.64
N PHE A 48 -10.84 -5.93 20.45
CA PHE A 48 -11.64 -6.87 19.68
C PHE A 48 -10.80 -8.06 19.19
N THR A 49 -9.60 -7.83 18.68
CA THR A 49 -8.65 -8.89 18.30
C THR A 49 -8.35 -9.80 19.49
N ILE A 50 -8.01 -9.23 20.65
CA ILE A 50 -7.76 -10.00 21.88
C ILE A 50 -8.97 -10.85 22.27
N LEU A 51 -10.19 -10.30 22.18
CA LEU A 51 -11.43 -11.02 22.48
C LEU A 51 -11.65 -12.19 21.52
N LEU A 52 -11.43 -11.99 20.21
CA LEU A 52 -11.62 -13.04 19.22
C LEU A 52 -10.61 -14.18 19.38
N VAL A 53 -9.36 -13.87 19.70
CA VAL A 53 -8.35 -14.91 20.01
C VAL A 53 -8.74 -15.69 21.26
N ASN A 54 -9.12 -15.01 22.34
CA ASN A 54 -9.50 -15.66 23.60
C ASN A 54 -10.77 -16.53 23.46
N SER A 55 -11.64 -16.20 22.50
CA SER A 55 -12.83 -17.01 22.19
C SER A 55 -12.56 -18.14 21.19
N GLY A 56 -11.32 -18.30 20.71
CA GLY A 56 -10.93 -19.32 19.72
C GLY A 56 -11.47 -19.06 18.31
N ARG A 57 -11.97 -17.85 18.04
CA ARG A 57 -12.53 -17.47 16.73
C ARG A 57 -11.49 -16.86 15.78
N LEU A 58 -10.30 -16.58 16.28
CA LEU A 58 -9.20 -16.00 15.53
C LEU A 58 -7.91 -16.73 15.85
N THR A 59 -7.23 -17.21 14.82
CA THR A 59 -5.99 -17.97 14.94
C THR A 59 -4.92 -17.29 14.10
N PHE A 60 -3.73 -17.10 14.66
CA PHE A 60 -2.60 -16.52 13.94
C PHE A 60 -1.68 -17.63 13.37
N PRO A 61 -0.86 -17.32 12.35
CA PRO A 61 0.19 -18.21 11.86
C PRO A 61 1.15 -18.64 12.98
N ASP A 62 1.73 -19.83 12.83
CA ASP A 62 2.74 -20.33 13.77
C ASP A 62 4.11 -19.77 13.41
N TYR A 63 4.79 -19.15 14.37
CA TYR A 63 6.15 -18.60 14.22
C TYR A 63 6.80 -18.40 15.59
N THR A 64 8.14 -18.27 15.62
CA THR A 64 8.87 -18.00 16.87
C THR A 64 9.08 -16.51 17.11
N VAL A 65 8.66 -16.04 18.29
CA VAL A 65 8.96 -14.67 18.73
C VAL A 65 10.42 -14.57 19.20
N LYS A 66 11.24 -13.78 18.50
CA LYS A 66 12.65 -13.54 18.84
C LYS A 66 12.96 -12.04 18.83
N ARG A 67 12.97 -11.42 20.02
CA ARG A 67 13.28 -10.00 20.20
C ARG A 67 14.75 -9.82 20.58
N THR A 68 15.49 -9.01 19.84
CA THR A 68 16.88 -8.61 20.12
C THR A 68 17.04 -7.11 20.26
N ALA A 69 16.44 -6.32 19.37
CA ALA A 69 16.52 -4.86 19.42
C ALA A 69 15.55 -4.26 20.46
N LYS A 70 16.00 -3.19 21.11
CA LYS A 70 15.19 -2.36 22.00
C LYS A 70 14.63 -1.18 21.22
N VAL A 71 13.34 -1.24 20.89
CA VAL A 71 12.64 -0.19 20.11
C VAL A 71 12.56 1.11 20.92
N PHE A 72 12.13 1.03 22.18
CA PHE A 72 12.07 2.20 23.08
C PHE A 72 13.15 2.10 24.15
N GLN A 73 14.00 3.12 24.27
CA GLN A 73 15.13 3.09 25.19
C GLN A 73 14.70 3.15 26.66
N ASP A 74 13.64 3.87 26.96
CA ASP A 74 13.09 3.98 28.31
C ASP A 74 11.59 4.36 28.26
N ARG A 75 11.03 4.60 29.45
CA ARG A 75 9.64 5.04 29.61
C ARG A 75 9.37 6.37 28.92
N GLU A 76 10.30 7.31 29.01
CA GLU A 76 10.12 8.65 28.46
C GLU A 76 10.15 8.61 26.93
N ASP A 77 10.91 7.69 26.36
CA ASP A 77 10.95 7.44 24.93
C ASP A 77 9.62 6.95 24.36
N LEU A 78 8.99 5.98 25.03
CA LEU A 78 7.64 5.55 24.68
C LEU A 78 6.61 6.68 24.82
N ILE A 79 6.76 7.54 25.82
CA ILE A 79 5.85 8.69 26.02
C ILE A 79 6.03 9.74 24.91
N ARG A 80 7.27 10.01 24.49
CA ARG A 80 7.55 10.89 23.35
C ARG A 80 6.97 10.32 22.06
N TYR A 81 7.14 9.02 21.83
CA TYR A 81 6.56 8.35 20.68
C TYR A 81 5.02 8.45 20.70
N GLU A 82 4.37 8.11 21.83
CA GLU A 82 2.92 8.25 22.02
C GLU A 82 2.44 9.68 21.72
N ALA A 83 3.16 10.70 22.20
CA ALA A 83 2.84 12.09 21.96
C ALA A 83 2.96 12.46 20.47
N SER A 84 4.02 12.03 19.80
CA SER A 84 4.23 12.29 18.37
C SER A 84 3.15 11.65 17.49
N MET A 85 2.73 10.42 17.81
CA MET A 85 1.63 9.73 17.14
C MET A 85 0.29 10.47 17.34
N ARG A 86 0.04 11.01 18.54
CA ARG A 86 -1.14 11.84 18.80
C ARG A 86 -1.12 13.12 17.97
N SER A 87 -0.01 13.84 17.93
CA SER A 87 0.13 15.05 17.10
C SER A 87 -0.06 14.74 15.62
N LEU A 88 0.44 13.61 15.13
CA LEU A 88 0.19 13.15 13.76
C LEU A 88 -1.30 12.91 13.50
N GLN A 89 -2.00 12.26 14.43
CA GLN A 89 -3.43 12.02 14.31
C GLN A 89 -4.24 13.32 14.31
N GLU A 90 -3.91 14.27 15.18
CA GLU A 90 -4.57 15.59 15.25
C GLU A 90 -4.41 16.36 13.93
N VAL A 91 -3.20 16.36 13.34
CA VAL A 91 -2.94 16.96 12.02
C VAL A 91 -3.78 16.28 10.94
N ILE A 92 -3.80 14.95 10.88
CA ILE A 92 -4.57 14.20 9.87
C ILE A 92 -6.07 14.46 10.02
N SER A 93 -6.59 14.47 11.24
CA SER A 93 -8.01 14.72 11.50
C SER A 93 -8.43 16.13 11.08
N ALA A 94 -7.62 17.15 11.36
CA ALA A 94 -7.89 18.52 10.88
C ALA A 94 -7.89 18.59 9.34
N MET A 95 -6.96 17.89 8.67
CA MET A 95 -6.94 17.80 7.20
C MET A 95 -8.21 17.14 6.64
N GLN A 96 -8.66 16.03 7.24
CA GLN A 96 -9.88 15.30 6.81
C GLN A 96 -11.14 16.16 6.97
N LEU A 97 -11.20 17.00 8.00
CA LEU A 97 -12.29 17.96 8.22
C LEU A 97 -12.18 19.22 7.33
N GLY A 98 -11.12 19.36 6.55
CA GLY A 98 -10.87 20.52 5.70
C GLY A 98 -10.49 21.79 6.47
N GLN A 99 -10.06 21.66 7.73
CA GLN A 99 -9.63 22.75 8.61
C GLN A 99 -8.14 23.05 8.39
N TRP A 100 -7.81 23.63 7.23
CA TRP A 100 -6.43 23.77 6.77
C TRP A 100 -5.58 24.73 7.62
N GLU A 101 -6.17 25.79 8.14
CA GLU A 101 -5.50 26.75 9.02
C GLU A 101 -5.16 26.12 10.38
N GLU A 102 -6.09 25.37 10.99
CA GLU A 102 -5.84 24.61 12.21
C GLU A 102 -4.77 23.54 11.99
N ALA A 103 -4.84 22.82 10.87
CA ALA A 103 -3.83 21.84 10.49
C ALA A 103 -2.44 22.48 10.34
N LEU A 104 -2.35 23.71 9.81
CA LEU A 104 -1.10 24.45 9.70
C LEU A 104 -0.51 24.83 11.07
N GLU A 105 -1.36 25.27 12.02
CA GLU A 105 -0.93 25.58 13.39
C GLU A 105 -0.39 24.34 14.11
N LEU A 106 -1.10 23.21 14.00
CA LEU A 106 -0.70 21.92 14.58
C LEU A 106 0.64 21.43 13.98
N TYR A 107 0.76 21.47 12.64
CA TYR A 107 2.01 21.13 11.94
C TYR A 107 3.17 22.03 12.38
N THR A 108 2.97 23.34 12.46
CA THR A 108 4.04 24.30 12.82
C THR A 108 4.50 24.09 14.26
N THR A 109 3.56 23.80 15.16
CA THR A 109 3.84 23.44 16.55
C THR A 109 4.67 22.16 16.64
N ALA A 110 4.25 21.11 15.92
CA ALA A 110 4.99 19.85 15.88
C ALA A 110 6.39 20.02 15.27
N LYS A 111 6.51 20.77 14.18
CA LYS A 111 7.80 21.05 13.52
C LYS A 111 8.77 21.77 14.44
N SER A 112 8.32 22.74 15.23
CA SER A 112 9.18 23.48 16.16
C SER A 112 9.62 22.65 17.37
N ALA A 113 8.81 21.65 17.77
CA ALA A 113 9.14 20.71 18.84
C ALA A 113 10.10 19.60 18.41
N TRP A 114 10.25 19.35 17.10
CA TRP A 114 11.08 18.26 16.59
C TRP A 114 12.57 18.57 16.72
N LEU A 115 13.28 17.72 17.45
CA LEU A 115 14.74 17.73 17.54
C LEU A 115 15.27 16.52 16.78
N ASP A 116 16.08 16.76 15.76
CA ASP A 116 16.61 15.69 14.91
C ASP A 116 17.54 14.77 15.72
N HIS A 117 17.11 13.52 15.90
CA HIS A 117 17.90 12.46 16.51
C HIS A 117 17.99 11.32 15.50
N GLN A 118 19.19 10.81 15.26
CA GLN A 118 19.37 9.63 14.44
C GLN A 118 19.21 8.38 15.28
N GLU A 119 18.37 7.46 14.81
CA GLU A 119 18.11 6.19 15.48
C GLU A 119 18.69 5.02 14.67
N GLU A 120 19.60 4.27 15.31
CA GLU A 120 20.23 3.08 14.74
C GLU A 120 19.32 1.85 14.90
N LEU A 121 18.18 1.88 14.22
CA LEU A 121 17.26 0.73 14.09
C LEU A 121 17.12 0.31 12.63
N PRO A 122 16.90 -1.00 12.34
CA PRO A 122 16.45 -1.43 11.02
C PRO A 122 15.18 -0.69 10.61
N VAL A 123 15.00 -0.43 9.31
CA VAL A 123 13.89 0.40 8.81
C VAL A 123 12.51 -0.06 9.29
N PHE A 124 12.29 -1.38 9.39
CA PHE A 124 11.04 -1.98 9.87
C PHE A 124 10.76 -1.84 11.37
N LEU A 125 11.77 -1.46 12.18
CA LEU A 125 11.59 -1.05 13.57
C LEU A 125 11.66 0.46 13.73
N ARG A 126 12.44 1.13 12.86
CA ARG A 126 12.59 2.59 12.84
C ARG A 126 11.26 3.28 12.55
N SER A 127 10.30 2.62 11.93
CA SER A 127 8.91 3.09 11.79
C SER A 127 8.20 3.35 13.13
N PHE A 128 8.64 2.72 14.22
CA PHE A 128 8.04 2.83 15.55
C PHE A 128 8.76 3.84 16.45
N THR A 129 9.28 4.90 15.84
CA THR A 129 10.15 5.87 16.50
C THR A 129 9.58 7.27 16.42
N THR A 130 10.03 8.13 17.33
CA THR A 130 9.55 9.51 17.40
C THR A 130 9.93 10.26 16.12
N GLY A 131 11.15 10.06 15.60
CA GLY A 131 11.59 10.71 14.36
C GLY A 131 10.81 10.30 13.12
N TRP A 132 10.38 9.04 13.04
CA TRP A 132 9.53 8.60 11.95
C TRP A 132 8.15 9.29 11.97
N ALA A 133 7.53 9.37 13.16
CA ALA A 133 6.25 10.05 13.32
C ALA A 133 6.33 11.53 12.95
N TYR A 134 7.36 12.26 13.43
CA TYR A 134 7.55 13.66 13.03
C TYR A 134 7.82 13.82 11.54
N THR A 135 8.61 12.94 10.92
CA THR A 135 8.84 12.98 9.46
C THR A 135 7.54 12.80 8.68
N ARG A 136 6.61 11.97 9.16
CA ARG A 136 5.25 11.88 8.60
C ARG A 136 4.46 13.17 8.79
N ILE A 137 4.52 13.80 9.97
CA ILE A 137 3.89 15.11 10.20
C ILE A 137 4.42 16.15 9.22
N LEU A 138 5.74 16.22 9.01
CA LEU A 138 6.36 17.14 8.06
C LEU A 138 5.90 16.86 6.62
N SER A 139 5.79 15.58 6.24
CA SER A 139 5.23 15.21 4.94
C SER A 139 3.77 15.64 4.78
N ARG A 140 2.95 15.58 5.84
CA ARG A 140 1.58 16.14 5.83
C ARG A 140 1.57 17.67 5.79
N GLY A 141 2.54 18.30 6.45
CA GLY A 141 2.81 19.74 6.36
C GLY A 141 2.94 20.23 4.93
N VAL A 142 3.63 19.48 4.06
CA VAL A 142 3.73 19.81 2.63
C VAL A 142 2.35 19.88 1.97
N GLU A 143 1.47 18.91 2.24
CA GLU A 143 0.12 18.88 1.67
C GLU A 143 -0.72 20.05 2.16
N ILE A 144 -0.62 20.39 3.45
CA ILE A 144 -1.30 21.55 4.06
C ILE A 144 -0.82 22.85 3.39
N LEU A 145 0.50 23.05 3.29
CA LEU A 145 1.10 24.22 2.64
C LEU A 145 0.65 24.34 1.17
N GLN A 146 0.62 23.23 0.43
CA GLN A 146 0.11 23.20 -0.95
C GLN A 146 -1.37 23.59 -1.01
N ARG A 147 -2.19 23.13 -0.06
CA ARG A 147 -3.63 23.44 -0.04
C ARG A 147 -3.91 24.91 0.27
N LEU A 148 -3.09 25.51 1.13
CA LEU A 148 -3.06 26.94 1.42
C LEU A 148 -2.30 27.78 0.38
N ARG A 149 -1.85 27.16 -0.73
CA ARG A 149 -1.11 27.80 -1.83
C ARG A 149 0.23 28.43 -1.42
N GLN A 150 0.82 27.99 -0.31
CA GLN A 150 2.14 28.39 0.16
C GLN A 150 3.24 27.51 -0.47
N TYR A 151 3.39 27.61 -1.80
CA TYR A 151 4.23 26.69 -2.57
C TYR A 151 5.74 26.87 -2.33
N GLU A 152 6.19 28.09 -2.02
CA GLU A 152 7.58 28.38 -1.66
C GLU A 152 7.99 27.64 -0.39
N GLU A 153 7.15 27.70 0.65
CA GLU A 153 7.38 26.98 1.90
C GLU A 153 7.27 25.47 1.72
N ALA A 154 6.30 25.00 0.91
CA ALA A 154 6.19 23.59 0.57
C ALA A 154 7.45 23.05 -0.12
N VAL A 155 8.07 23.84 -1.02
CA VAL A 155 9.34 23.48 -1.67
C VAL A 155 10.50 23.45 -0.68
N LYS A 156 10.58 24.40 0.26
CA LYS A 156 11.61 24.38 1.33
C LYS A 156 11.48 23.12 2.19
N GLU A 157 10.25 22.78 2.57
CA GLU A 157 9.97 21.59 3.38
C GLU A 157 10.33 20.30 2.64
N LEU A 158 9.93 20.18 1.37
CA LEU A 158 10.28 19.03 0.53
C LEU A 158 11.79 18.86 0.36
N ARG A 159 12.54 19.96 0.20
CA ARG A 159 14.01 19.90 0.18
C ARG A 159 14.57 19.43 1.51
N SER A 160 14.05 19.92 2.62
CA SER A 160 14.45 19.46 3.96
C SER A 160 14.22 17.95 4.14
N LEU A 161 13.05 17.46 3.76
CA LEU A 161 12.71 16.02 3.81
C LEU A 161 13.62 15.16 2.92
N LEU A 162 14.02 15.67 1.76
CA LEU A 162 14.87 14.97 0.80
C LEU A 162 16.36 14.97 1.17
N LEU A 163 16.82 15.90 2.01
CA LEU A 163 18.22 15.97 2.48
C LEU A 163 18.59 14.79 3.39
N GLN A 164 17.63 14.28 4.17
CA GLN A 164 17.83 13.13 5.06
C GLN A 164 17.45 11.82 4.36
N THR A 165 18.06 10.70 4.77
CA THR A 165 17.80 9.35 4.22
C THR A 165 17.39 8.34 5.30
N VAL A 166 17.21 8.80 6.54
CA VAL A 166 16.98 7.97 7.73
C VAL A 166 15.51 7.58 7.86
N TYR A 167 14.60 8.53 7.68
CA TYR A 167 13.17 8.38 7.93
C TYR A 167 12.36 8.41 6.63
N CYS A 168 11.33 7.55 6.57
CA CYS A 168 10.39 7.44 5.47
C CYS A 168 11.05 7.35 4.06
N PRO A 169 12.04 6.46 3.85
CA PRO A 169 12.71 6.33 2.54
C PRO A 169 11.73 5.97 1.41
N ASP A 170 10.66 5.24 1.73
CA ASP A 170 9.55 4.89 0.83
C ASP A 170 8.78 6.11 0.31
N SER A 171 8.76 7.21 1.07
CA SER A 171 8.07 8.45 0.70
C SER A 171 8.87 9.34 -0.26
N ARG A 172 10.16 9.06 -0.48
CA ARG A 172 11.06 9.92 -1.29
C ARG A 172 10.57 10.11 -2.72
N GLY A 173 10.01 9.08 -3.34
CA GLY A 173 9.46 9.19 -4.69
C GLY A 173 8.30 10.18 -4.78
N ARG A 174 7.40 10.16 -3.78
CA ARG A 174 6.32 11.14 -3.65
C ARG A 174 6.86 12.55 -3.43
N TRP A 175 7.88 12.69 -2.58
CA TRP A 175 8.50 13.99 -2.32
C TRP A 175 9.17 14.58 -3.57
N TRP A 176 9.90 13.78 -4.35
CA TRP A 176 10.50 14.22 -5.61
C TRP A 176 9.45 14.62 -6.66
N ASP A 177 8.39 13.83 -6.84
CA ASP A 177 7.32 14.18 -7.78
C ASP A 177 6.60 15.46 -7.34
N ARG A 178 6.28 15.62 -6.05
CA ARG A 178 5.67 16.86 -5.51
C ARG A 178 6.58 18.07 -5.62
N LEU A 179 7.88 17.92 -5.35
CA LEU A 179 8.87 19.01 -5.48
C LEU A 179 8.91 19.49 -6.92
N THR A 180 9.00 18.55 -7.85
CA THR A 180 9.03 18.86 -9.28
C THR A 180 7.73 19.51 -9.75
N LEU A 181 6.58 19.01 -9.29
CA LEU A 181 5.28 19.59 -9.58
C LEU A 181 5.20 21.04 -9.10
N ASN A 182 5.59 21.31 -7.85
CA ASN A 182 5.56 22.66 -7.29
C ASN A 182 6.48 23.62 -8.04
N LEU A 183 7.72 23.22 -8.34
CA LEU A 183 8.67 24.03 -9.09
C LEU A 183 8.17 24.32 -10.52
N HIS A 184 7.65 23.31 -11.22
CA HIS A 184 7.21 23.45 -12.60
C HIS A 184 5.87 24.21 -12.71
N GLN A 185 4.82 23.73 -12.05
CA GLN A 185 3.46 24.20 -12.28
C GLN A 185 3.11 25.44 -11.46
N HIS A 186 3.53 25.52 -10.20
CA HIS A 186 3.12 26.59 -9.29
C HIS A 186 4.12 27.75 -9.27
N LEU A 187 5.41 27.47 -9.07
CA LEU A 187 6.45 28.50 -8.95
C LEU A 187 7.05 28.94 -10.29
N LYS A 188 6.75 28.23 -11.39
CA LYS A 188 7.26 28.52 -12.74
C LYS A 188 8.80 28.60 -12.82
N LYS A 189 9.47 27.70 -12.11
CA LYS A 189 10.94 27.55 -12.03
C LYS A 189 11.42 26.29 -12.77
N PRO A 190 11.43 26.29 -14.11
CA PRO A 190 11.71 25.09 -14.89
C PRO A 190 13.13 24.55 -14.79
N GLU A 191 14.15 25.41 -14.62
CA GLU A 191 15.53 24.95 -14.45
C GLU A 191 15.68 24.13 -13.15
N GLU A 192 15.13 24.67 -12.05
CA GLU A 192 15.08 23.96 -10.77
C GLU A 192 14.26 22.66 -10.88
N ALA A 193 13.15 22.67 -11.61
CA ALA A 193 12.33 21.47 -11.85
C ALA A 193 13.08 20.40 -12.65
N ILE A 194 13.84 20.78 -13.68
CA ILE A 194 14.63 19.82 -14.48
C ILE A 194 15.75 19.20 -13.64
N CYS A 195 16.41 19.99 -12.79
CA CYS A 195 17.37 19.47 -11.82
C CYS A 195 16.69 18.48 -10.86
N ALA A 196 15.54 18.83 -10.28
CA ALA A 196 14.81 17.93 -9.39
C ALA A 196 14.38 16.62 -10.07
N ILE A 197 13.99 16.65 -11.35
CA ILE A 197 13.69 15.43 -12.13
C ILE A 197 14.93 14.56 -12.27
N ARG A 198 16.06 15.14 -12.66
CA ARG A 198 17.32 14.41 -12.82
C ARG A 198 17.69 13.73 -11.51
N ASP A 199 17.70 14.49 -10.42
CA ASP A 199 18.15 14.03 -9.13
C ASP A 199 17.19 12.94 -8.58
N GLY A 200 15.87 13.11 -8.75
CA GLY A 200 14.87 12.09 -8.40
C GLY A 200 14.92 10.82 -9.26
N LEU A 201 15.32 10.92 -10.53
CA LEU A 201 15.56 9.74 -11.39
C LEU A 201 16.84 8.99 -10.99
N SER A 202 17.84 9.70 -10.46
CA SER A 202 19.09 9.13 -9.97
C SER A 202 19.03 8.61 -8.54
N ASP A 203 18.01 9.00 -7.76
CA ASP A 203 17.81 8.53 -6.38
C ASP A 203 17.44 7.04 -6.36
N THR A 204 18.29 6.24 -5.70
CA THR A 204 18.15 4.77 -5.62
C THR A 204 16.96 4.34 -4.77
N LEU A 205 16.47 5.21 -3.87
CA LEU A 205 15.33 4.94 -3.01
C LEU A 205 13.98 5.27 -3.67
N VAL A 206 13.99 5.85 -4.88
CA VAL A 206 12.78 6.15 -5.63
C VAL A 206 12.35 4.93 -6.45
N ARG A 207 11.14 4.45 -6.16
CA ARG A 207 10.48 3.34 -6.85
C ARG A 207 10.05 3.67 -8.29
N THR A 208 9.91 2.65 -9.12
CA THR A 208 9.62 2.70 -10.56
C THR A 208 8.39 3.54 -10.90
N GLY A 209 7.31 3.45 -10.12
CA GLY A 209 6.10 4.24 -10.33
C GLY A 209 6.37 5.75 -10.29
N HIS A 210 7.12 6.22 -9.28
CA HIS A 210 7.50 7.62 -9.15
C HIS A 210 8.58 8.02 -10.17
N LYS A 211 9.54 7.13 -10.48
CA LYS A 211 10.49 7.35 -11.58
C LYS A 211 9.77 7.56 -12.92
N LEU A 212 8.74 6.76 -13.21
CA LEU A 212 7.93 6.90 -14.41
C LEU A 212 7.16 8.22 -14.41
N ALA A 213 6.57 8.63 -13.28
CA ALA A 213 5.88 9.92 -13.17
C ALA A 213 6.82 11.11 -13.45
N LEU A 214 8.04 11.08 -12.90
CA LEU A 214 9.10 12.07 -13.16
C LEU A 214 9.51 12.08 -14.63
N HIS A 215 9.76 10.91 -15.22
CA HIS A 215 10.11 10.76 -16.62
C HIS A 215 9.00 11.30 -17.55
N GLN A 216 7.74 10.92 -17.32
CA GLN A 216 6.59 11.42 -18.10
C GLN A 216 6.45 12.95 -18.00
N ARG A 217 6.77 13.54 -16.84
CA ARG A 217 6.77 15.00 -16.69
C ARG A 217 7.87 15.64 -17.55
N ALA A 218 9.07 15.08 -17.57
CA ALA A 218 10.14 15.54 -18.46
C ALA A 218 9.76 15.44 -19.93
N VAL A 219 9.12 14.35 -20.35
CA VAL A 219 8.62 14.18 -21.73
C VAL A 219 7.61 15.28 -22.08
N ARG A 220 6.59 15.51 -21.23
CA ARG A 220 5.63 16.60 -21.44
C ARG A 220 6.28 17.99 -21.50
N MET A 221 7.28 18.24 -20.68
CA MET A 221 8.05 19.49 -20.74
C MET A 221 8.80 19.61 -22.07
N LYS A 222 9.44 18.54 -22.53
CA LYS A 222 10.22 18.51 -23.77
C LYS A 222 9.36 18.75 -25.02
N GLU A 223 8.14 18.25 -25.03
CA GLU A 223 7.19 18.40 -26.14
C GLU A 223 6.52 19.78 -26.18
N SER A 224 6.51 20.50 -25.06
CA SER A 224 5.87 21.81 -24.97
C SER A 224 6.71 22.91 -25.60
N ALA A 225 6.09 23.73 -26.45
CA ALA A 225 6.73 24.83 -27.15
C ALA A 225 7.40 25.85 -26.21
N SER A 226 6.84 26.04 -25.01
CA SER A 226 7.35 26.97 -23.99
C SER A 226 8.71 26.57 -23.41
N PHE A 227 9.14 25.32 -23.58
CA PHE A 227 10.38 24.80 -22.99
C PHE A 227 11.45 24.44 -24.03
N LYS A 228 11.32 24.88 -25.28
CA LYS A 228 12.32 24.66 -26.35
C LYS A 228 13.74 25.03 -25.93
N LYS A 229 13.92 26.11 -25.15
CA LYS A 229 15.24 26.54 -24.66
C LYS A 229 15.92 25.53 -23.72
N TYR A 230 15.15 24.65 -23.09
CA TYR A 230 15.65 23.60 -22.19
C TYR A 230 15.78 22.23 -22.86
N TYR A 231 15.56 22.14 -24.18
CA TYR A 231 15.52 20.88 -24.92
C TYR A 231 16.76 20.01 -24.68
N LEU A 232 17.96 20.61 -24.69
CA LEU A 232 19.20 19.87 -24.48
C LEU A 232 19.29 19.27 -23.07
N GLN A 233 18.87 20.01 -22.04
CA GLN A 233 18.84 19.51 -20.67
C GLN A 233 17.84 18.37 -20.51
N LEU A 234 16.63 18.52 -21.08
CA LEU A 234 15.58 17.51 -21.05
C LEU A 234 15.93 16.25 -21.84
N ARG A 235 16.67 16.40 -22.96
CA ARG A 235 17.14 15.27 -23.77
C ARG A 235 18.16 14.40 -23.05
N ASN A 236 18.96 15.00 -22.17
CA ASN A 236 20.04 14.30 -21.45
C ASN A 236 19.55 13.59 -20.18
N LEU A 237 18.26 13.66 -19.86
CA LEU A 237 17.69 12.95 -18.71
C LEU A 237 17.61 11.43 -18.96
N PRO A 238 17.70 10.60 -17.91
CA PRO A 238 17.46 9.16 -18.02
C PRO A 238 16.10 8.86 -18.67
N SER A 239 16.12 7.96 -19.65
CA SER A 239 14.91 7.53 -20.35
C SER A 239 14.37 6.23 -19.75
N ILE A 240 13.04 6.16 -19.57
CA ILE A 240 12.35 4.96 -19.10
C ILE A 240 11.46 4.48 -20.23
N HIS A 241 11.72 3.28 -20.73
CA HIS A 241 10.88 2.66 -21.74
C HIS A 241 9.84 1.75 -21.10
N VAL A 242 8.57 2.05 -21.36
CA VAL A 242 7.43 1.19 -21.02
C VAL A 242 6.86 0.66 -22.33
N GLN A 243 6.75 -0.66 -22.43
CA GLN A 243 6.11 -1.30 -23.57
C GLN A 243 4.61 -1.06 -23.52
N ASP A 244 4.01 -0.71 -24.66
CA ASP A 244 2.56 -0.61 -24.76
C ASP A 244 1.92 -2.00 -24.69
N VAL A 245 0.68 -2.04 -24.23
CA VAL A 245 -0.09 -3.28 -24.02
C VAL A 245 -1.29 -3.31 -24.96
N LYS A 246 -1.91 -4.48 -25.13
CA LYS A 246 -3.13 -4.59 -25.92
C LYS A 246 -4.28 -3.87 -25.21
N HIS A 247 -4.90 -2.90 -25.91
CA HIS A 247 -6.11 -2.22 -25.43
C HIS A 247 -7.35 -2.89 -26.03
N VAL A 248 -8.36 -3.14 -25.21
CA VAL A 248 -9.68 -3.67 -25.62
C VAL A 248 -10.76 -2.72 -25.13
N THR A 249 -11.73 -2.41 -25.98
CA THR A 249 -12.84 -1.53 -25.64
C THR A 249 -14.14 -2.32 -25.58
N ILE A 250 -14.76 -2.34 -24.40
CA ILE A 250 -16.04 -2.98 -24.14
C ILE A 250 -17.10 -1.89 -24.03
N ARG A 251 -18.28 -2.12 -24.61
CA ARG A 251 -19.42 -1.20 -24.51
C ARG A 251 -20.43 -1.76 -23.50
N GLY A 252 -20.90 -0.93 -22.58
CA GLY A 252 -21.96 -1.25 -21.63
C GLY A 252 -22.95 -0.10 -21.48
N GLN A 253 -24.19 -0.42 -21.14
CA GLN A 253 -25.22 0.57 -20.86
C GLN A 253 -25.03 1.13 -19.46
N LEU A 254 -24.89 2.45 -19.32
CA LEU A 254 -24.70 3.12 -18.04
C LEU A 254 -26.01 3.14 -17.22
N PHE A 255 -25.92 2.82 -15.94
CA PHE A 255 -27.00 3.07 -14.98
C PHE A 255 -26.88 4.50 -14.42
N PRO A 256 -27.86 5.38 -14.66
CA PRO A 256 -27.80 6.77 -14.22
C PRO A 256 -27.86 6.85 -12.69
N HIS A 257 -26.93 7.60 -12.09
CA HIS A 257 -26.98 7.93 -10.67
C HIS A 257 -27.67 9.28 -10.50
N GLU A 258 -28.63 9.37 -9.59
CA GLU A 258 -29.15 10.67 -9.15
C GLU A 258 -28.01 11.43 -8.44
N GLY A 259 -27.65 12.62 -8.96
CA GLY A 259 -26.62 13.48 -8.37
C GLY A 259 -25.20 13.36 -8.96
N GLY A 260 -24.94 12.46 -9.91
CA GLY A 260 -23.70 12.43 -10.72
C GLY A 260 -22.39 12.14 -9.96
N MET A 261 -22.43 11.95 -8.65
CA MET A 261 -21.28 11.64 -7.81
C MET A 261 -21.37 10.18 -7.35
N GLY A 262 -20.48 9.33 -7.87
CA GLY A 262 -20.43 7.91 -7.49
C GLY A 262 -19.64 7.08 -8.49
N LYS A 263 -19.30 5.84 -8.10
CA LYS A 263 -18.69 4.87 -9.03
C LYS A 263 -19.67 4.55 -10.15
N SER A 264 -19.19 4.57 -11.40
CA SER A 264 -20.00 4.19 -12.56
C SER A 264 -20.55 2.76 -12.42
N ARG A 265 -21.85 2.59 -12.67
CA ARG A 265 -22.53 1.28 -12.66
C ARG A 265 -23.17 1.03 -14.01
N PHE A 266 -23.29 -0.24 -14.39
CA PHE A 266 -23.75 -0.66 -15.72
C PHE A 266 -24.91 -1.64 -15.62
N LEU A 267 -25.69 -1.73 -16.70
CA LEU A 267 -26.78 -2.69 -16.84
C LEU A 267 -26.31 -3.90 -17.64
N LEU A 268 -26.52 -5.08 -17.09
CA LEU A 268 -26.26 -6.37 -17.73
C LEU A 268 -27.59 -7.12 -17.89
N PRO A 269 -27.97 -7.58 -19.11
CA PRO A 269 -29.10 -8.48 -19.25
C PRO A 269 -28.81 -9.80 -18.53
N ALA A 270 -29.73 -10.25 -17.67
CA ALA A 270 -29.60 -11.53 -17.01
C ALA A 270 -29.94 -12.64 -18.01
N ASN A 271 -28.97 -13.51 -18.30
CA ASN A 271 -29.23 -14.74 -19.02
C ASN A 271 -29.82 -15.77 -18.04
N GLY A 272 -31.10 -15.65 -17.74
CA GLY A 272 -31.83 -16.64 -16.93
C GLY A 272 -32.35 -17.78 -17.81
N GLU A 273 -31.82 -18.99 -17.65
CA GLU A 273 -32.47 -20.22 -18.10
C GLU A 273 -33.66 -20.53 -17.17
N GLY A 274 -34.80 -19.87 -17.41
CA GLY A 274 -36.05 -20.11 -16.67
C GLY A 274 -37.21 -19.30 -17.24
N GLU A 275 -38.39 -19.92 -17.35
CA GLU A 275 -39.59 -19.38 -18.03
C GLU A 275 -40.18 -18.10 -17.38
N GLU A 276 -39.66 -17.62 -16.25
CA GLU A 276 -40.08 -16.37 -15.59
C GLU A 276 -38.98 -15.28 -15.50
N GLY A 277 -37.79 -15.51 -16.10
CA GLY A 277 -36.60 -14.66 -15.90
C GLY A 277 -36.09 -13.89 -17.12
N ALA A 278 -36.82 -13.89 -18.24
CA ALA A 278 -36.31 -13.42 -19.54
C ALA A 278 -36.06 -11.90 -19.67
N ASP A 279 -36.39 -11.09 -18.67
CA ASP A 279 -36.26 -9.62 -18.71
C ASP A 279 -35.58 -9.02 -17.47
N ALA A 280 -34.93 -9.85 -16.66
CA ALA A 280 -34.21 -9.35 -15.48
C ALA A 280 -32.94 -8.61 -15.93
N THR A 281 -32.79 -7.35 -15.47
CA THR A 281 -31.57 -6.55 -15.72
C THR A 281 -30.81 -6.40 -14.41
N LEU A 282 -29.54 -6.80 -14.39
CA LEU A 282 -28.67 -6.70 -13.22
C LEU A 282 -27.85 -5.40 -13.27
N ILE A 283 -27.74 -4.71 -12.14
CA ILE A 283 -26.88 -3.53 -12.00
C ILE A 283 -25.51 -3.97 -11.48
N CYS A 284 -24.49 -3.82 -12.32
CA CYS A 284 -23.14 -4.34 -12.09
C CYS A 284 -22.06 -3.24 -12.09
N SER A 285 -20.87 -3.57 -11.62
CA SER A 285 -19.66 -2.74 -11.74
C SER A 285 -19.04 -2.84 -13.14
N VAL A 286 -18.00 -2.03 -13.40
CA VAL A 286 -17.24 -2.10 -14.67
C VAL A 286 -16.46 -3.41 -14.79
N GLU A 287 -16.00 -3.97 -13.67
CA GLU A 287 -15.23 -5.21 -13.62
C GLU A 287 -16.14 -6.42 -13.84
N GLU A 288 -17.34 -6.42 -13.27
CA GLU A 288 -18.37 -7.44 -13.53
C GLU A 288 -18.83 -7.41 -15.00
N LEU A 289 -19.03 -6.21 -15.58
CA LEU A 289 -19.31 -6.06 -17.01
C LEU A 289 -18.17 -6.65 -17.87
N SER A 290 -16.93 -6.42 -17.45
CA SER A 290 -15.75 -6.95 -18.13
C SER A 290 -15.69 -8.47 -18.02
N LEU A 291 -15.91 -9.03 -16.82
CA LEU A 291 -15.97 -10.49 -16.60
C LEU A 291 -17.04 -11.14 -17.49
N ALA A 292 -18.24 -10.55 -17.59
CA ALA A 292 -19.30 -11.05 -18.46
C ALA A 292 -18.88 -11.06 -19.94
N HIS A 293 -18.19 -10.02 -20.40
CA HIS A 293 -17.66 -9.94 -21.77
C HIS A 293 -16.63 -11.04 -22.07
N TYR A 294 -15.69 -11.29 -21.16
CA TYR A 294 -14.68 -12.34 -21.36
C TYR A 294 -15.28 -13.75 -21.20
N SER A 295 -16.29 -13.92 -20.35
CA SER A 295 -17.06 -15.17 -20.29
C SER A 295 -17.71 -15.51 -21.64
N GLN A 296 -18.28 -14.53 -22.34
CA GLN A 296 -18.81 -14.72 -23.70
C GLN A 296 -17.73 -15.04 -24.75
N GLN A 297 -16.46 -14.74 -24.47
CA GLN A 297 -15.33 -15.11 -25.33
C GLN A 297 -14.73 -16.48 -25.00
N GLY A 298 -15.35 -17.23 -24.08
CA GLY A 298 -14.93 -18.58 -23.71
C GLY A 298 -13.99 -18.64 -22.51
N PHE A 299 -13.84 -17.55 -21.74
CA PHE A 299 -13.13 -17.57 -20.45
C PHE A 299 -14.13 -17.89 -19.33
N ASP A 300 -14.27 -19.16 -18.99
CA ASP A 300 -15.25 -19.67 -18.00
C ASP A 300 -14.85 -19.40 -16.54
N GLN A 301 -13.59 -19.05 -16.27
CA GLN A 301 -13.10 -18.61 -14.96
C GLN A 301 -12.64 -17.14 -14.99
N GLY A 302 -12.99 -16.39 -13.95
CA GLY A 302 -12.53 -15.01 -13.76
C GLY A 302 -12.74 -14.51 -12.33
N ILE A 303 -11.76 -13.75 -11.84
CA ILE A 303 -11.77 -13.16 -10.49
C ILE A 303 -11.47 -11.66 -10.61
N HIS A 304 -12.31 -10.85 -9.97
CA HIS A 304 -11.98 -9.47 -9.68
C HIS A 304 -11.40 -9.37 -8.26
N GLY A 305 -10.06 -9.36 -8.16
CA GLY A 305 -9.34 -9.28 -6.89
C GLY A 305 -8.12 -8.36 -6.89
N GLU A 306 -7.91 -7.62 -7.98
CA GLU A 306 -6.76 -6.70 -8.15
C GLU A 306 -5.43 -7.36 -7.73
N GLY A 307 -4.61 -6.69 -6.90
CA GLY A 307 -3.37 -7.24 -6.38
C GLY A 307 -3.55 -8.31 -5.30
N SER A 308 -4.74 -8.43 -4.69
CA SER A 308 -4.97 -9.38 -3.59
C SER A 308 -4.97 -10.84 -4.06
N THR A 309 -5.40 -11.11 -5.29
CA THR A 309 -5.32 -12.44 -5.90
C THR A 309 -3.86 -12.92 -5.96
N PHE A 310 -2.96 -12.08 -6.47
CA PHE A 310 -1.54 -12.40 -6.57
C PHE A 310 -0.85 -12.46 -5.20
N SER A 311 -1.22 -11.55 -4.29
CA SER A 311 -0.69 -11.53 -2.92
C SER A 311 -1.02 -12.82 -2.17
N MET A 312 -2.24 -13.34 -2.35
CA MET A 312 -2.66 -14.60 -1.74
C MET A 312 -1.92 -15.79 -2.33
N LEU A 313 -1.83 -15.91 -3.67
CA LEU A 313 -1.09 -17.00 -4.30
C LEU A 313 0.40 -16.98 -3.91
N PHE A 314 1.01 -15.79 -3.85
CA PHE A 314 2.36 -15.59 -3.34
C PHE A 314 2.49 -16.10 -1.91
N ALA A 315 1.58 -15.71 -1.02
CA ALA A 315 1.63 -16.11 0.38
C ALA A 315 1.42 -17.61 0.57
N LEU A 316 0.55 -18.25 -0.22
CA LEU A 316 0.37 -19.69 -0.19
C LEU A 316 1.63 -20.44 -0.66
N LEU A 317 2.28 -19.99 -1.73
CA LEU A 317 3.48 -20.64 -2.27
C LEU A 317 4.76 -20.35 -1.47
N LEU A 318 4.78 -19.33 -0.62
CA LEU A 318 5.94 -18.94 0.21
C LEU A 318 5.64 -18.97 1.71
N TRP A 319 4.55 -19.60 2.15
CA TRP A 319 4.07 -19.53 3.54
C TRP A 319 5.16 -19.85 4.57
N ASP A 320 5.85 -20.97 4.37
CA ASP A 320 6.94 -21.44 5.24
C ASP A 320 8.13 -20.47 5.28
N ILE A 321 8.39 -19.73 4.19
CA ILE A 321 9.46 -18.73 4.10
C ILE A 321 9.04 -17.41 4.76
N ILE A 322 7.78 -17.00 4.59
CA ILE A 322 7.24 -15.79 5.21
C ILE A 322 7.32 -15.90 6.74
N PHE A 323 6.93 -17.06 7.27
CA PHE A 323 6.89 -17.35 8.71
C PHE A 323 8.13 -18.11 9.23
N MET A 324 9.22 -18.16 8.44
CA MET A 324 10.42 -18.90 8.85
C MET A 324 11.09 -18.32 10.10
N ASP A 325 11.71 -19.22 10.88
CA ASP A 325 12.55 -18.86 12.01
C ASP A 325 13.91 -18.29 11.57
N GLY A 326 14.70 -17.85 12.55
CA GLY A 326 16.10 -17.45 12.35
C GLY A 326 16.29 -15.94 12.14
N ILE A 327 15.23 -15.21 11.80
CA ILE A 327 15.30 -13.77 11.54
C ILE A 327 14.89 -13.01 12.82
N PRO A 328 15.80 -12.26 13.45
CA PRO A 328 15.49 -11.54 14.67
C PRO A 328 14.54 -10.37 14.42
N ASP A 329 13.76 -10.03 15.45
CA ASP A 329 12.92 -8.83 15.56
C ASP A 329 11.73 -8.70 14.62
N VAL A 330 11.58 -9.56 13.61
CA VAL A 330 10.44 -9.51 12.66
C VAL A 330 9.13 -10.03 13.25
N PHE A 331 9.21 -10.96 14.20
CA PHE A 331 8.10 -11.39 15.04
C PHE A 331 8.39 -11.04 16.49
N ARG A 332 7.62 -10.09 17.01
CA ARG A 332 7.71 -9.56 18.37
C ARG A 332 6.56 -10.01 19.24
N ASN A 333 5.39 -10.36 18.72
CA ASN A 333 4.27 -10.85 19.55
C ASN A 333 3.51 -11.99 18.84
N PRO A 334 2.66 -12.77 19.53
CA PRO A 334 1.95 -13.91 18.94
C PRO A 334 0.68 -13.52 18.16
N PHE A 335 0.49 -12.24 17.83
CA PHE A 335 -0.70 -11.71 17.17
C PHE A 335 -0.37 -10.97 15.87
N GLN A 336 0.66 -11.42 15.15
CA GLN A 336 1.11 -10.81 13.90
C GLN A 336 0.56 -11.54 12.69
N THR A 337 0.04 -10.77 11.75
CA THR A 337 -0.49 -11.27 10.48
C THR A 337 0.60 -11.43 9.41
N CYS A 338 1.78 -10.84 9.62
CA CYS A 338 2.95 -10.92 8.75
C CYS A 338 4.22 -10.50 9.54
N PRO A 339 5.44 -10.82 9.04
CA PRO A 339 6.67 -10.33 9.65
C PRO A 339 6.82 -8.82 9.45
N LEU A 340 7.37 -8.11 10.45
CA LEU A 340 7.48 -6.65 10.43
C LEU A 340 8.30 -6.11 9.24
N ASP A 341 9.25 -6.89 8.73
CA ASP A 341 10.09 -6.49 7.61
C ASP A 341 9.43 -6.64 6.24
N PHE A 342 8.22 -7.22 6.16
CA PHE A 342 7.57 -7.63 4.90
C PHE A 342 7.49 -6.52 3.85
N TYR A 343 7.07 -5.31 4.25
CA TYR A 343 6.91 -4.16 3.35
C TYR A 343 8.19 -3.33 3.18
N THR A 344 9.35 -3.95 3.43
CA THR A 344 10.66 -3.30 3.37
C THR A 344 11.62 -4.17 2.55
N ASP A 345 12.67 -3.55 2.02
CA ASP A 345 13.68 -4.28 1.24
C ASP A 345 14.43 -5.33 2.11
N CYS A 346 14.38 -5.19 3.45
CA CYS A 346 14.92 -6.17 4.38
C CYS A 346 14.26 -7.55 4.28
N PHE A 347 12.97 -7.66 3.91
CA PHE A 347 12.28 -8.94 3.83
C PHE A 347 13.00 -9.92 2.90
N TYR A 348 13.34 -9.43 1.70
CA TYR A 348 14.04 -10.22 0.69
C TYR A 348 15.48 -10.49 1.13
N GLU A 349 16.22 -9.46 1.57
CA GLU A 349 17.63 -9.63 1.95
C GLU A 349 17.81 -10.62 3.12
N ASN A 350 16.91 -10.60 4.12
CA ASN A 350 16.95 -11.52 5.26
C ASN A 350 16.60 -12.98 4.89
N ARG A 351 15.96 -13.19 3.73
CA ARG A 351 15.44 -14.50 3.27
C ARG A 351 15.99 -14.90 1.90
N LYS A 352 17.05 -14.23 1.45
CA LYS A 352 17.50 -14.27 0.06
C LYS A 352 17.69 -15.69 -0.47
N GLU A 353 18.49 -16.50 0.22
CA GLU A 353 18.79 -17.86 -0.22
C GLU A 353 17.53 -18.73 -0.30
N ALA A 354 16.62 -18.61 0.67
CA ALA A 354 15.37 -19.37 0.71
C ALA A 354 14.40 -18.93 -0.40
N ILE A 355 14.24 -17.62 -0.60
CA ILE A 355 13.40 -17.06 -1.66
C ILE A 355 13.96 -17.45 -3.03
N ASP A 356 15.25 -17.25 -3.26
CA ASP A 356 15.89 -17.56 -4.54
C ASP A 356 15.75 -19.05 -4.87
N SER A 357 15.96 -19.93 -3.89
CA SER A 357 15.77 -21.38 -4.05
C SER A 357 14.31 -21.76 -4.34
N ARG A 358 13.34 -21.14 -3.64
CA ARG A 358 11.90 -21.36 -3.88
C ARG A 358 11.49 -20.86 -5.26
N VAL A 359 11.98 -19.71 -5.69
CA VAL A 359 11.69 -19.16 -7.03
C VAL A 359 12.20 -20.10 -8.12
N GLN A 360 13.42 -20.63 -8.00
CA GLN A 360 13.92 -21.62 -8.95
C GLN A 360 13.06 -22.89 -8.98
N LEU A 361 12.68 -23.40 -7.80
CA LEU A 361 11.77 -24.54 -7.72
C LEU A 361 10.43 -24.25 -8.40
N LEU A 362 9.84 -23.07 -8.21
CA LEU A 362 8.57 -22.70 -8.82
C LEU A 362 8.66 -22.58 -10.35
N ILE A 363 9.81 -22.16 -10.89
CA ILE A 363 10.06 -22.07 -12.34
C ILE A 363 10.16 -23.47 -12.97
N GLU A 364 10.78 -24.41 -12.27
CA GLU A 364 11.03 -25.77 -12.77
C GLU A 364 9.91 -26.77 -12.42
N ALA A 365 9.02 -26.42 -11.49
CA ALA A 365 7.96 -27.29 -10.99
C ALA A 365 6.94 -27.67 -12.06
N SER A 366 6.46 -28.92 -12.00
CA SER A 366 5.30 -29.35 -12.77
C SER A 366 4.02 -28.72 -12.20
N VAL A 367 2.95 -28.70 -13.00
CA VAL A 367 1.63 -28.21 -12.57
C VAL A 367 1.13 -28.96 -11.35
N GLU A 368 1.32 -30.28 -11.32
CA GLU A 368 0.93 -31.14 -10.20
C GLU A 368 1.70 -30.80 -8.92
N THR A 369 2.98 -30.45 -9.06
CA THR A 369 3.81 -30.02 -7.93
C THR A 369 3.31 -28.71 -7.35
N LEU A 370 3.01 -27.73 -8.20
CA LEU A 370 2.45 -26.43 -7.78
C LEU A 370 1.09 -26.61 -7.08
N HIS A 371 0.23 -27.46 -7.63
CA HIS A 371 -1.07 -27.77 -7.05
C HIS A 371 -0.94 -28.41 -5.67
N SER A 372 -0.01 -29.37 -5.51
CA SER A 372 0.28 -30.03 -4.24
C SER A 372 0.78 -29.04 -3.20
N MET A 373 1.73 -28.17 -3.56
CA MET A 373 2.25 -27.15 -2.63
C MET A 373 1.15 -26.21 -2.13
N LEU A 374 0.25 -25.80 -3.03
CA LEU A 374 -0.87 -24.93 -2.66
C LEU A 374 -1.88 -25.67 -1.78
N GLU A 375 -2.21 -26.92 -2.10
CA GLU A 375 -3.10 -27.79 -1.32
C GLU A 375 -2.57 -28.04 0.09
N ASP A 376 -1.28 -28.31 0.25
CA ASP A 376 -0.64 -28.54 1.55
C ASP A 376 -0.79 -27.32 2.48
N VAL A 377 -0.56 -26.12 1.93
CA VAL A 377 -0.69 -24.88 2.71
C VAL A 377 -2.16 -24.52 2.94
N TRP A 378 -3.02 -24.70 1.94
CA TRP A 378 -4.45 -24.46 2.09
C TRP A 378 -5.02 -25.31 3.22
N THR A 379 -4.83 -26.62 3.16
CA THR A 379 -5.41 -27.57 4.13
C THR A 379 -4.85 -27.40 5.54
N SER A 380 -3.58 -27.00 5.69
CA SER A 380 -2.95 -26.86 7.00
C SER A 380 -3.09 -25.47 7.63
N GLN A 381 -3.36 -24.43 6.84
CA GLN A 381 -3.35 -23.04 7.30
C GLN A 381 -4.68 -22.31 7.15
N GLU A 382 -5.68 -22.91 6.49
CA GLU A 382 -7.00 -22.30 6.27
C GLU A 382 -7.59 -21.72 7.57
N GLY A 383 -8.10 -20.49 7.47
CA GLY A 383 -8.67 -19.75 8.60
C GLY A 383 -7.66 -19.00 9.46
N LYS A 384 -6.34 -19.21 9.29
CA LYS A 384 -5.33 -18.39 9.99
C LYS A 384 -5.25 -16.98 9.40
N VAL A 385 -5.07 -15.99 10.27
CA VAL A 385 -5.05 -14.58 9.87
C VAL A 385 -3.68 -14.19 9.31
N CYS A 386 -3.61 -13.98 8.00
CA CYS A 386 -2.43 -13.45 7.31
C CYS A 386 -2.83 -12.23 6.49
N SER A 387 -2.05 -11.15 6.55
CA SER A 387 -2.38 -9.88 5.86
C SER A 387 -2.42 -10.03 4.33
N LEU A 388 -1.80 -11.08 3.81
CA LEU A 388 -1.69 -11.38 2.38
C LEU A 388 -2.76 -12.36 1.89
N VAL A 389 -3.48 -13.01 2.80
CA VAL A 389 -4.40 -14.10 2.48
C VAL A 389 -5.83 -13.72 2.87
N SER A 390 -6.72 -13.75 1.89
CA SER A 390 -8.15 -13.69 2.09
C SER A 390 -8.74 -15.03 1.70
N TRP A 391 -9.06 -15.88 2.68
CA TRP A 391 -9.54 -17.25 2.43
C TRP A 391 -10.83 -17.32 1.60
N GLU A 392 -11.59 -16.22 1.54
CA GLU A 392 -12.81 -16.08 0.73
C GLU A 392 -12.54 -15.62 -0.71
N ARG A 393 -11.29 -15.31 -1.07
CA ARG A 393 -10.93 -14.76 -2.40
C ARG A 393 -11.16 -15.76 -3.52
N PHE A 394 -10.85 -17.03 -3.27
CA PHE A 394 -11.14 -18.12 -4.18
C PHE A 394 -12.37 -18.87 -3.64
N SER A 395 -13.27 -19.25 -4.54
CA SER A 395 -14.45 -20.04 -4.17
C SER A 395 -14.10 -21.46 -3.73
N SER A 396 -12.93 -21.96 -4.16
CA SER A 396 -12.41 -23.27 -3.80
C SER A 396 -10.90 -23.37 -4.03
N LEU A 397 -10.29 -24.38 -3.42
CA LEU A 397 -8.91 -24.78 -3.69
C LEU A 397 -8.68 -25.06 -5.19
N GLN A 398 -9.63 -25.71 -5.85
CA GLN A 398 -9.53 -26.02 -7.29
C GLN A 398 -9.46 -24.74 -8.12
N GLN A 399 -10.22 -23.70 -7.74
CA GLN A 399 -10.12 -22.41 -8.40
C GLN A 399 -8.72 -21.80 -8.19
N ALA A 400 -8.20 -21.80 -6.97
CA ALA A 400 -6.85 -21.29 -6.68
C ALA A 400 -5.76 -22.04 -7.50
N GLN A 401 -5.88 -23.37 -7.63
CA GLN A 401 -4.98 -24.19 -8.44
C GLN A 401 -4.96 -23.76 -9.92
N VAL A 402 -6.13 -23.52 -10.53
CA VAL A 402 -6.22 -23.02 -11.93
C VAL A 402 -5.45 -21.70 -12.12
N PHE A 403 -5.53 -20.78 -11.16
CA PHE A 403 -4.82 -19.48 -11.22
C PHE A 403 -3.34 -19.57 -10.81
N THR A 404 -2.85 -20.71 -10.34
CA THR A 404 -1.44 -20.85 -9.93
C THR A 404 -0.51 -20.77 -11.14
N LEU A 405 -0.94 -21.28 -12.30
CA LEU A 405 -0.18 -21.21 -13.55
C LEU A 405 0.00 -19.78 -14.07
N THR A 406 -0.95 -18.89 -13.80
CA THR A 406 -0.79 -17.47 -14.15
C THR A 406 0.29 -16.79 -13.33
N LEU A 407 0.47 -17.17 -12.06
CA LEU A 407 1.51 -16.60 -11.21
C LEU A 407 2.92 -17.05 -11.64
N VAL A 408 3.13 -18.33 -12.00
CA VAL A 408 4.47 -18.83 -12.39
C VAL A 408 5.02 -18.14 -13.65
N CYS A 409 4.16 -17.82 -14.62
CA CYS A 409 4.52 -17.00 -15.77
C CYS A 409 4.99 -15.58 -15.38
N GLU A 410 4.48 -15.04 -14.26
CA GLU A 410 4.93 -13.76 -13.70
C GLU A 410 6.14 -13.92 -12.76
N VAL A 411 6.33 -15.09 -12.15
CA VAL A 411 7.48 -15.43 -11.29
C VAL A 411 8.82 -15.32 -12.03
N GLY A 412 8.84 -15.65 -13.32
CA GLY A 412 10.01 -15.41 -14.20
C GLY A 412 10.44 -13.93 -14.33
N VAL A 413 9.62 -12.99 -13.84
CA VAL A 413 9.87 -11.55 -13.84
C VAL A 413 10.28 -11.02 -12.45
N TRP A 414 10.44 -11.89 -11.44
CA TRP A 414 10.94 -11.54 -10.10
C TRP A 414 12.45 -11.31 -10.13
N ASN A 415 12.89 -10.32 -10.92
CA ASN A 415 14.28 -9.95 -10.99
C ASN A 415 14.66 -9.13 -9.75
N HIS A 416 15.70 -9.59 -9.05
CA HIS A 416 16.16 -9.19 -7.73
C HIS A 416 16.53 -7.71 -7.64
N ARG A 417 15.66 -6.92 -7.00
CA ARG A 417 15.95 -5.75 -6.12
C ARG A 417 14.74 -4.83 -5.98
N ASP A 418 13.96 -4.65 -7.05
CA ASP A 418 12.91 -3.63 -7.09
C ASP A 418 11.48 -4.20 -6.94
N ARG A 419 11.26 -5.51 -7.16
CA ARG A 419 9.89 -6.05 -7.39
C ARG A 419 9.25 -6.80 -6.24
N THR A 420 10.00 -7.41 -5.32
CA THR A 420 9.42 -8.01 -4.10
C THR A 420 8.66 -6.97 -3.29
N SER A 421 9.21 -5.75 -3.20
CA SER A 421 8.52 -4.62 -2.57
C SER A 421 7.54 -3.92 -3.52
N GLU A 422 7.78 -3.76 -4.83
CA GLU A 422 6.80 -3.07 -5.72
C GLU A 422 5.55 -3.88 -6.09
N VAL A 423 5.64 -5.22 -6.21
CA VAL A 423 4.50 -6.06 -6.60
C VAL A 423 3.49 -6.20 -5.46
N LEU A 424 3.94 -6.01 -4.21
CA LEU A 424 3.15 -6.26 -3.00
C LEU A 424 3.00 -5.03 -2.07
N CYS A 425 3.82 -3.98 -2.23
CA CYS A 425 3.67 -2.75 -1.42
C CYS A 425 2.70 -1.77 -2.08
N ARG A 426 1.47 -1.80 -1.59
CA ARG A 426 0.56 -0.66 -1.42
C ARG A 426 -0.23 -0.09 -2.60
N ASP A 427 -0.11 -0.59 -3.83
CA ASP A 427 -0.95 -0.05 -4.93
C ASP A 427 -1.53 -1.09 -5.91
N GLY A 428 -1.39 -2.40 -5.66
CA GLY A 428 -2.06 -3.45 -6.45
C GLY A 428 -1.77 -3.42 -7.97
N ARG A 429 -0.77 -2.66 -8.42
CA ARG A 429 -0.45 -2.45 -9.84
C ARG A 429 0.79 -3.24 -10.23
N ILE A 430 0.55 -4.32 -10.96
CA ILE A 430 1.61 -5.11 -11.61
C ILE A 430 1.95 -4.43 -12.94
N SER A 431 3.23 -4.10 -13.17
CA SER A 431 3.72 -3.64 -14.47
C SER A 431 4.57 -4.74 -15.13
N LEU A 432 3.98 -5.34 -16.17
CA LEU A 432 4.54 -6.43 -16.97
C LEU A 432 5.61 -5.91 -17.94
N LYS A 433 6.71 -6.65 -18.09
CA LYS A 433 7.52 -6.65 -19.32
C LYS A 433 7.30 -8.00 -20.00
N ASN A 434 6.64 -7.99 -21.15
CA ASN A 434 6.50 -9.18 -21.98
C ASN A 434 7.84 -9.42 -22.70
N ASN A 435 8.62 -10.38 -22.23
CA ASN A 435 9.54 -11.09 -23.10
C ASN A 435 8.90 -12.43 -23.42
N HIS A 436 8.70 -12.67 -24.72
CA HIS A 436 8.09 -13.83 -25.36
C HIS A 436 8.05 -15.11 -24.48
N LEU A 437 6.89 -15.38 -23.89
CA LEU A 437 6.49 -16.70 -23.45
C LEU A 437 5.28 -17.10 -24.29
N SER A 438 5.39 -18.27 -24.91
CA SER A 438 4.32 -18.91 -25.67
C SER A 438 3.06 -19.04 -24.82
N SER A 439 1.92 -18.70 -25.42
CA SER A 439 0.57 -18.91 -24.87
C SER A 439 0.43 -20.29 -24.22
N PRO A 440 -0.15 -20.41 -23.00
CA PRO A 440 -0.45 -21.70 -22.41
C PRO A 440 -1.40 -22.48 -23.34
N PRO A 441 -1.27 -23.81 -23.43
CA PRO A 441 -2.00 -24.61 -24.41
C PRO A 441 -3.52 -24.75 -24.17
N ASN A 442 -4.13 -24.06 -23.19
CA ASN A 442 -5.59 -24.07 -23.00
C ASN A 442 -6.12 -22.69 -22.53
N ASN A 443 -7.10 -22.15 -23.27
CA ASN A 443 -7.89 -20.96 -22.89
C ASN A 443 -8.77 -21.28 -21.67
N GLN A 444 -8.28 -21.11 -20.43
CA GLN A 444 -9.07 -21.46 -19.23
C GLN A 444 -9.11 -20.40 -18.11
N ALA A 445 -8.39 -19.29 -18.20
CA ALA A 445 -8.48 -18.23 -17.18
C ALA A 445 -8.08 -16.85 -17.71
N PHE A 446 -8.74 -15.81 -17.20
CA PHE A 446 -8.41 -14.40 -17.45
C PHE A 446 -8.68 -13.56 -16.19
N MET A 447 -7.94 -12.47 -16.02
CA MET A 447 -8.11 -11.51 -14.91
C MET A 447 -8.32 -10.10 -15.44
N VAL A 448 -9.33 -9.40 -14.90
CA VAL A 448 -9.56 -7.98 -15.17
C VAL A 448 -8.83 -7.16 -14.10
N GLN A 449 -7.93 -6.26 -14.50
CA GLN A 449 -7.52 -5.12 -13.67
C GLN A 449 -7.97 -3.85 -14.37
N TRP A 450 -8.71 -2.99 -13.66
CA TRP A 450 -9.11 -1.67 -14.14
C TRP A 450 -8.33 -0.59 -13.39
N GLN A 451 -7.96 0.49 -14.09
CA GLN A 451 -7.30 1.64 -13.49
C GLN A 451 -8.16 2.88 -13.75
N ASP A 452 -8.75 3.40 -12.67
CA ASP A 452 -9.57 4.60 -12.75
C ASP A 452 -8.72 5.81 -13.20
N ARG A 453 -9.18 6.49 -14.24
CA ARG A 453 -8.63 7.78 -14.71
C ARG A 453 -9.50 8.96 -14.27
N SER A 454 -10.37 8.82 -13.28
CA SER A 454 -11.15 9.92 -12.72
C SER A 454 -10.38 10.67 -11.63
N HIS A 455 -9.37 11.45 -12.05
CA HIS A 455 -8.99 12.73 -11.41
C HIS A 455 -7.96 13.42 -12.32
N ARG A 456 -8.45 13.86 -13.49
CA ARG A 456 -7.88 14.99 -14.22
C ARG A 456 -8.94 16.08 -14.23
N GLU A 457 -8.86 16.95 -13.24
CA GLU A 457 -9.25 18.36 -13.37
C GLU A 457 -8.16 19.22 -12.75
#